data_AF-A0A1F3YST4-F1
#
_entry.id   AF-A0A1F3YST4-F1
#
_cell.length_a   1.000
_cell.length_b   1.000
_cell.length_c   1.000
_cell.angle_alpha   90.00
_cell.angle_beta   90.00
_cell.angle_gamma   90.00
#
_symmetry.space_group_name_H-M   'P 1'
#
loop_
_entity.id
_entity.type
_entity.pdbx_description
1 polymer ?
#
loop_
_entity_poly.entity_id
_entity_poly.type
_entity_poly.pdbx_seq_one_letter_code
_entity_poly.pdbx_strand_id
1 'polypeptide(L)' 'MKRTAFLVAVMVGLAGCMEVEQTATGAKAGKYQGKPDSTPWSNEPLAMGPKWSKGDRTSWEEQIKRRQLGQHEDRRIYQ' A
#
# COMPACT_ATOMS: atom_id res chain seq x y z
N MET A 1 40.95 -30.54 5.24
CA MET A 1 40.73 -29.13 5.61
C MET A 1 40.23 -28.28 4.45
N LYS A 2 40.98 -28.10 3.35
CA LYS A 2 40.54 -27.25 2.20
C LYS A 2 39.27 -27.76 1.49
N ARG A 3 39.14 -29.08 1.27
CA ARG A 3 37.95 -29.71 0.68
C ARG A 3 36.71 -29.59 1.56
N THR A 4 36.90 -29.70 2.87
CA THR A 4 35.84 -29.58 3.87
C THR A 4 35.32 -28.15 3.94
N ALA A 5 36.20 -27.15 3.89
CA ALA A 5 35.82 -25.74 3.85
C ALA A 5 35.04 -25.38 2.58
N PHE A 6 35.40 -25.95 1.43
CA PHE A 6 34.70 -25.72 0.16
C PHE A 6 33.27 -26.29 0.19
N LEU A 7 33.08 -27.49 0.74
CA LEU A 7 31.74 -28.09 0.86
C LEU A 7 30.82 -27.30 1.80
N VAL A 8 31.36 -26.77 2.90
CA VAL A 8 30.59 -25.92 3.81
C VAL A 8 30.18 -24.61 3.13
N ALA A 9 31.08 -23.97 2.38
CA ALA A 9 30.78 -22.74 1.65
C ALA A 9 29.70 -22.94 0.58
N VAL A 10 29.73 -24.07 -0.13
CA VAL A 10 28.71 -24.42 -1.13
C VAL A 10 27.36 -24.62 -0.44
N MET A 11 27.28 -25.37 0.66
CA MET A 11 26.00 -25.61 1.35
C MET A 11 25.39 -24.34 1.94
N VAL A 12 26.21 -23.41 2.46
CA VAL A 12 25.72 -22.11 2.95
C VAL A 12 25.24 -21.21 1.80
N GLY A 13 25.90 -21.25 0.64
CA GLY A 13 25.47 -20.52 -0.56
C GLY A 13 24.12 -20.99 -1.11
N LEU A 14 23.85 -22.30 -1.09
CA LEU A 14 22.56 -22.86 -1.52
C LEU A 14 21.41 -22.49 -0.58
N ALA A 15 21.69 -22.29 0.72
CA ALA A 15 20.71 -21.80 1.69
C ALA A 15 20.39 -20.30 1.53
N GLY A 16 21.09 -19.56 0.65
CA GLY A 16 20.75 -18.16 0.33
C GLY A 16 19.58 -18.01 -0.64
N CYS A 17 19.21 -19.08 -1.38
CA CYS A 17 18.06 -19.12 -2.29
C CYS A 17 16.76 -19.55 -1.59
N MET A 18 16.55 -19.16 -0.32
CA MET A 18 15.24 -19.36 0.34
C MET A 18 14.24 -18.31 -0.17
N GLU A 19 13.92 -18.36 -1.46
CA GLU A 19 12.70 -17.71 -1.93
C GLU A 19 11.53 -18.47 -1.32
N VAL A 20 10.85 -17.85 -0.35
CA VAL A 20 9.55 -18.34 0.09
C VAL A 20 8.62 -18.09 -1.07
N GLU A 21 7.88 -19.12 -1.49
CA GLU A 21 6.92 -19.00 -2.57
C GLU A 21 5.99 -17.81 -2.26
N GLN A 22 6.06 -16.75 -3.08
CA GLN A 22 5.19 -15.59 -2.98
C GLN A 22 3.80 -15.98 -3.48
N THR A 23 3.19 -16.96 -2.83
CA THR A 23 1.84 -17.34 -3.16
C THR A 23 0.92 -16.22 -2.68
N ALA A 24 -0.04 -15.84 -3.51
CA ALA A 24 -1.19 -15.03 -3.05
C ALA A 24 -2.00 -15.76 -1.95
N THR A 25 -1.69 -17.04 -1.69
CA THR A 25 -2.29 -17.91 -0.67
C THR A 25 -1.53 -17.87 0.65
N GLY A 26 -1.22 -16.67 1.15
CA GLY A 26 -0.91 -16.49 2.57
C GLY A 26 -2.15 -16.81 3.40
N ALA A 27 -2.13 -17.90 4.18
CA ALA A 27 -3.04 -18.33 5.28
C ALA A 27 -4.58 -18.29 5.10
N LYS A 28 -5.19 -17.47 4.24
CA LYS A 28 -6.61 -17.55 3.86
C LYS A 28 -6.81 -17.02 2.43
N ALA A 29 -6.65 -17.91 1.46
CA ALA A 29 -7.04 -17.66 0.08
C ALA A 29 -8.50 -17.16 0.03
N GLY A 30 -8.74 -16.01 -0.62
CA GLY A 30 -10.09 -15.44 -0.77
C GLY A 30 -10.57 -14.55 0.39
N LYS A 31 -9.73 -14.22 1.37
CA LYS A 31 -10.02 -13.19 2.38
C LYS A 31 -8.91 -12.14 2.42
N TYR A 32 -9.30 -10.88 2.58
CA TYR A 32 -8.37 -9.78 2.82
C TYR A 32 -7.55 -10.08 4.09
N GLN A 33 -6.22 -10.15 3.94
CA GLN A 33 -5.28 -10.44 5.02
C GLN A 33 -4.76 -9.16 5.71
N GLY A 34 -5.15 -7.98 5.21
CA GLY A 34 -4.79 -6.70 5.81
C GLY A 34 -5.56 -6.39 7.10
N LYS A 35 -5.16 -5.32 7.78
CA LYS A 35 -6.00 -4.72 8.82
C LYS A 35 -7.33 -4.31 8.18
N PRO A 36 -8.49 -4.49 8.84
CA PRO A 36 -9.77 -4.03 8.31
C PRO A 36 -9.69 -2.56 7.89
N ASP A 37 -10.17 -2.25 6.69
CA ASP A 37 -10.16 -0.87 6.22
C ASP A 37 -11.09 -0.03 7.09
N SER A 38 -10.59 1.11 7.58
CA SER A 38 -11.42 2.10 8.25
C SER A 38 -12.11 3.00 7.23
N THR A 39 -13.17 3.68 7.65
CA THR A 39 -13.82 4.68 6.81
C THR A 39 -12.83 5.76 6.35
N PRO A 40 -12.88 6.25 5.11
CA PRO A 40 -11.88 7.18 4.59
C PRO A 40 -11.69 8.47 5.42
N TRP A 41 -12.77 9.00 5.99
CA TRP A 41 -12.77 10.22 6.80
C TRP A 41 -12.19 10.05 8.20
N SER A 42 -11.96 8.81 8.68
CA SER A 42 -11.36 8.58 10.00
C SER A 42 -9.84 8.67 10.02
N ASN A 43 -9.20 8.77 8.86
CA ASN A 43 -7.75 8.93 8.75
C ASN A 43 -7.32 10.37 9.04
N GLU A 44 -6.04 10.53 9.42
CA GLU A 44 -5.43 11.85 9.60
C GLU A 44 -5.38 12.59 8.25
N PRO A 45 -5.76 13.87 8.20
CA PRO A 45 -5.62 14.67 6.99
C PRO A 45 -4.16 14.73 6.54
N LEU A 46 -3.93 14.67 5.23
CA LEU A 46 -2.59 14.77 4.68
C LEU A 46 -1.94 16.10 5.09
N ALA A 47 -0.63 16.08 5.35
CA ALA A 47 0.13 17.27 5.70
C ALA A 47 0.02 18.34 4.61
N MET A 48 0.09 17.90 3.35
CA MET A 48 0.00 18.73 2.14
C MET A 48 -1.21 18.33 1.30
N GLY A 49 -1.79 19.31 0.60
CA GLY A 49 -2.95 19.11 -0.27
C GLY A 49 -4.30 19.27 0.44
N PRO A 50 -5.41 18.82 -0.18
CA PRO A 50 -6.76 19.04 0.34
C PRO A 50 -6.98 18.48 1.73
N LYS A 51 -7.59 19.31 2.59
CA LYS A 51 -7.83 19.08 4.01
C LYS A 51 -9.29 18.75 4.27
N TRP A 52 -9.51 17.86 5.23
CA TRP A 52 -10.80 17.58 5.84
C TRP A 52 -10.64 17.56 7.36
N SER A 53 -11.74 17.67 8.10
CA SER A 53 -11.74 17.41 9.54
C SER A 53 -11.78 15.91 9.81
N LYS A 54 -10.85 15.39 10.61
CA LYS A 54 -10.84 13.97 10.98
C LYS A 54 -12.17 13.58 11.64
N GLY A 55 -12.77 12.49 11.16
CA GLY A 55 -14.08 12.02 11.61
C GLY A 55 -15.27 12.67 10.91
N ASP A 56 -15.07 13.75 10.15
CA ASP A 56 -16.13 14.45 9.42
C ASP A 56 -16.25 13.93 7.99
N ARG A 57 -17.29 13.12 7.76
CA ARG A 57 -17.62 12.58 6.45
C ARG A 57 -17.96 13.68 5.43
N THR A 58 -18.73 14.70 5.83
CA THR A 58 -19.19 15.75 4.93
C THR A 58 -18.02 16.60 4.45
N SER A 59 -17.14 16.99 5.37
CA SER A 59 -15.89 17.70 5.04
C SER A 59 -15.02 16.88 4.08
N TRP A 60 -14.88 15.57 4.32
CA TRP A 60 -14.14 14.68 3.43
C TRP A 60 -14.76 14.60 2.03
N GLU A 61 -16.08 14.39 1.92
CA GLU A 61 -16.78 14.32 0.64
C GLU A 61 -16.70 15.64 -0.14
N GLU A 62 -16.79 16.78 0.53
CA GLU A 62 -16.67 18.10 -0.10
C GLU A 62 -15.27 18.31 -0.70
N GLN A 63 -14.22 17.93 0.03
CA GLN A 63 -12.85 17.94 -0.48
C GLN A 63 -12.72 17.09 -1.75
N ILE A 64 -13.32 15.90 -1.78
CA ILE A 64 -13.23 15.00 -2.94
C ILE A 64 -13.91 15.64 -4.15
N LYS A 65 -15.09 16.24 -3.97
CA LYS A 65 -15.78 16.99 -5.03
C LYS A 65 -14.93 18.15 -5.55
N ARG A 66 -14.30 18.92 -4.67
CA ARG A 66 -13.39 20.01 -5.06
C ARG A 66 -12.19 19.50 -5.88
N ARG A 67 -11.59 18.37 -5.49
CA ARG A 67 -10.53 17.74 -6.29
C ARG A 67 -11.02 17.33 -7.67
N GLN A 68 -12.18 16.68 -7.77
CA GLN A 68 -12.75 16.25 -9.04
C GLN A 68 -12.92 17.45 -9.99
N LEU A 69 -13.44 18.57 -9.50
CA LEU A 69 -13.62 19.78 -10.31
C LEU A 69 -12.30 20.36 -10.81
N GLY A 70 -11.25 20.35 -9.99
CA GLY A 70 -9.92 20.81 -10.39
C GLY A 70 -9.19 19.89 -11.37
N GLN A 71 -9.69 18.68 -11.58
CA GLN A 71 -9.21 17.73 -12.60
C GLN A 71 -10.14 17.67 -13.82
N HIS A 72 -11.23 18.45 -13.83
CA HIS A 72 -12.17 18.47 -14.94
C HIS A 72 -11.63 19.39 -16.04
N GLU A 73 -11.08 18.81 -17.11
CA GLU A 73 -10.42 19.56 -18.19
C GLU A 73 -11.32 20.64 -18.80
N ASP A 74 -12.63 20.36 -19.01
CA ASP A 74 -13.49 21.40 -19.56
C ASP A 74 -13.65 22.62 -18.63
N ARG A 75 -13.67 22.40 -17.30
CA ARG A 75 -13.69 23.50 -16.34
C ARG A 75 -12.33 24.19 -16.21
N ARG A 76 -11.24 23.45 -16.43
CA ARG A 76 -9.88 23.98 -16.36
C ARG A 76 -9.52 24.84 -17.57
N ILE A 77 -10.10 24.55 -18.73
CA ILE A 77 -9.75 25.17 -20.01
C ILE A 77 -10.81 26.18 -20.48
N TYR A 78 -12.11 25.91 -20.25
CA TYR A 78 -13.19 26.65 -20.92
C TYR A 78 -14.16 27.42 -19.99
N GLN A 79 -14.02 27.33 -18.66
CA GLN A 79 -14.76 28.16 -17.68
C GLN A 79 -13.83 29.18 -17.03
#